data_AF-A0AAV7RDS9-F1
#
_entry.id   AF-A0AAV7RDS9-F1
#
_cell.length_a   1.000
_cell.length_b   1.000
_cell.length_c   1.000
_cell.angle_alpha   90.00
_cell.angle_beta   90.00
_cell.angle_gamma   90.00
#
_symmetry.space_group_name_H-M   'P 1'
#
loop_
_entity.id
_entity.type
_entity.pdbx_description
1 polymer ?
#
loop_
_entity_poly.entity_id
_entity_poly.type
_entity_poly.pdbx_seq_one_letter_code
_entity_poly.pdbx_strand_id
1 'polypeptide(L)'
;MFMEERIVAVEEDVDTLKEQSATRDDQLTDVMWKLEDFENRPRRNNLRFLGIPEGREGSNKRLYMVNLLRGAFPELGSWDWENELQ
;
A
#
# COMPACT_ATOMS: atom_id res chain seq x y z
N MET A 1 3.15 52.93 -21.47
CA MET A 1 3.21 51.57 -22.04
C MET A 1 3.97 50.57 -21.16
N PHE A 2 5.04 50.96 -20.46
CA PHE A 2 5.83 50.06 -19.57
C PHE A 2 5.05 49.27 -18.49
N MET A 3 3.90 49.78 -18.06
CA MET A 3 3.05 49.10 -17.07
C MET A 3 2.20 48.00 -17.71
N GLU A 4 1.72 48.20 -18.94
CA GLU A 4 0.96 47.19 -19.69
C GLU A 4 1.84 46.00 -20.06
N GLU A 5 3.07 46.25 -20.52
CA GLU A 5 4.06 45.19 -20.81
C GLU A 5 4.36 44.33 -19.58
N ARG A 6 4.47 44.96 -18.39
CA ARG A 6 4.67 44.24 -17.13
C ARG A 6 3.44 43.42 -16.71
N ILE A 7 2.24 43.91 -17.01
CA ILE A 7 1.00 43.18 -16.71
C ILE A 7 0.91 41.94 -17.59
N VAL A 8 1.14 42.09 -18.90
CA VAL A 8 1.13 40.97 -19.85
C VAL A 8 2.15 39.90 -19.46
N ALA A 9 3.39 40.28 -19.13
CA ALA A 9 4.41 39.33 -18.70
C ALA A 9 4.01 38.57 -17.41
N VAL A 10 3.39 39.25 -16.45
CA VAL A 10 2.91 38.61 -15.21
C VAL A 10 1.73 37.68 -15.50
N GLU A 11 0.83 38.03 -16.40
CA GLU A 11 -0.28 37.17 -16.81
C GLU A 11 0.22 35.88 -17.49
N GLU A 12 1.20 36.00 -18.40
CA GLU A 12 1.85 34.85 -19.04
C GLU A 12 2.57 33.93 -18.02
N ASP A 13 3.29 34.52 -17.06
CA ASP A 13 3.94 33.77 -15.98
C ASP A 13 2.91 33.04 -15.10
N VAL A 14 1.81 33.71 -14.75
CA VAL A 14 0.74 33.13 -13.94
C VAL A 14 0.09 31.94 -14.66
N ASP A 15 -0.16 32.06 -15.96
CA ASP A 15 -0.77 30.97 -16.73
C ASP A 15 0.18 29.80 -16.91
N THR A 16 1.47 30.08 -17.13
CA THR A 16 2.52 29.05 -17.15
C THR A 16 2.62 28.32 -15.80
N LEU A 17 2.57 29.06 -14.69
CA LEU A 17 2.63 28.47 -13.35
C LEU A 17 1.40 27.60 -13.03
N LYS A 18 0.21 28.00 -13.48
CA LYS A 18 -1.01 27.18 -13.36
C LYS A 18 -0.89 25.88 -14.13
N GLU A 19 -0.40 25.94 -15.37
CA GLU A 19 -0.21 24.74 -16.20
C GLU A 19 0.81 23.78 -15.59
N GLN A 20 1.92 24.32 -15.06
CA GLN A 20 2.91 23.53 -14.34
C GLN A 20 2.34 22.92 -13.06
N SER A 21 1.49 23.66 -12.32
CA SER A 21 0.83 23.13 -11.12
C SER A 21 -0.07 21.96 -11.46
N ALA A 22 -0.95 22.13 -12.46
CA ALA A 22 -1.85 21.06 -12.91
C ALA A 22 -1.06 19.82 -13.36
N THR A 23 0.01 20.01 -14.14
CA THR A 23 0.87 18.91 -14.58
C THR A 23 1.52 18.17 -13.40
N ARG A 24 1.98 18.92 -12.38
CA ARG A 24 2.58 18.31 -11.18
C ARG A 24 1.54 17.58 -10.34
N ASP A 25 0.32 18.09 -10.24
CA ASP A 25 -0.77 17.44 -9.51
C ASP A 25 -1.17 16.12 -10.16
N ASP A 26 -1.20 16.08 -11.49
CA ASP A 26 -1.44 14.84 -12.26
C ASP A 26 -0.31 13.83 -12.03
N GLN A 27 0.95 14.27 -12.06
CA GLN A 27 2.11 13.42 -11.80
C GLN A 27 2.12 12.87 -10.37
N LEU A 28 1.78 13.70 -9.38
CA LEU A 28 1.66 13.27 -7.99
C LEU A 28 0.58 12.21 -7.85
N THR A 29 -0.57 12.42 -8.48
CA THR A 29 -1.68 11.48 -8.47
C THR A 29 -1.26 10.13 -9.07
N ASP A 30 -0.63 10.12 -10.25
CA ASP A 30 -0.13 8.89 -10.88
C ASP A 30 0.91 8.15 -10.02
N VAL A 31 1.84 8.88 -9.39
CA VAL A 31 2.82 8.28 -8.47
C VAL A 31 2.14 7.69 -7.24
N MET A 32 1.12 8.35 -6.69
CA MET A 32 0.36 7.83 -5.55
C MET A 32 -0.36 6.52 -5.89
N TRP A 33 -1.01 6.45 -7.06
CA TRP A 33 -1.66 5.21 -7.53
C TRP A 33 -0.66 4.07 -7.70
N LYS A 34 0.51 4.36 -8.27
CA LYS A 34 1.59 3.38 -8.39
C LYS A 34 2.06 2.90 -7.03
N LEU A 35 2.28 3.82 -6.08
CA LEU A 35 2.72 3.46 -4.73
C LEU A 35 1.68 2.58 -4.04
N GLU A 36 0.39 2.90 -4.17
CA GLU A 36 -0.70 2.09 -3.63
C GLU A 36 -0.69 0.67 -4.21
N ASP A 37 -0.56 0.50 -5.52
CA ASP A 37 -0.46 -0.83 -6.14
C ASP A 37 0.79 -1.57 -5.67
N PHE A 38 1.94 -0.87 -5.59
CA PHE A 38 3.20 -1.44 -5.10
C PHE A 38 3.14 -1.87 -3.63
N GLU A 39 2.39 -1.19 -2.77
CA GLU A 39 2.23 -1.60 -1.38
C GLU A 39 1.20 -2.73 -1.23
N ASN A 40 0.10 -2.67 -1.99
CA ASN A 40 -0.97 -3.65 -1.90
C ASN A 40 -0.58 -4.99 -2.51
N ARG A 41 0.14 -5.00 -3.64
CA ARG A 41 0.54 -6.24 -4.33
C ARG A 41 1.35 -7.24 -3.48
N PRO A 42 2.39 -6.84 -2.74
CA PRO A 42 3.12 -7.75 -1.85
C PRO A 42 2.34 -8.07 -0.59
N ARG A 43 1.45 -7.18 -0.13
CA ARG A 43 0.65 -7.40 1.09
C ARG A 43 -0.65 -8.17 0.84
N ARG A 44 -1.04 -8.37 -0.42
CA ARG A 44 -2.31 -9.00 -0.82
C ARG A 44 -2.57 -10.35 -0.16
N ASN A 45 -1.53 -11.13 0.08
CA ASN A 45 -1.62 -12.46 0.69
C ASN A 45 -1.30 -12.45 2.20
N ASN A 46 -0.99 -11.29 2.78
CA ASN A 46 -0.68 -11.18 4.19
C ASN A 46 -1.97 -11.11 5.01
N LEU A 47 -2.12 -12.03 5.95
CA LEU A 47 -3.20 -12.03 6.92
C LEU A 47 -2.78 -11.24 8.17
N ARG A 48 -3.69 -10.40 8.69
CA ARG A 48 -3.47 -9.66 9.94
C ARG A 48 -4.24 -10.33 11.07
N PHE A 49 -3.51 -10.91 12.02
CA PHE A 49 -4.08 -11.51 13.23
C PHE A 49 -4.13 -10.48 14.35
N LEU A 50 -5.31 -10.29 14.96
CA LEU A 50 -5.56 -9.32 16.02
C LEU A 50 -6.09 -10.04 17.27
N GLY A 51 -5.75 -9.52 18.45
CA GLY A 51 -6.25 -10.07 19.73
C GLY A 51 -5.58 -11.37 20.18
N ILE A 52 -4.45 -11.76 19.57
CA ILE A 52 -3.65 -12.89 20.06
C ILE A 52 -2.93 -12.45 21.34
N PRO A 53 -3.08 -13.18 22.47
CA PRO A 53 -2.37 -12.86 23.70
C PRO A 53 -0.85 -13.00 23.54
N GLU A 54 -0.11 -11.95 23.88
CA GLU A 54 1.35 -11.95 23.81
C GLU A 54 1.97 -12.95 24.79
N GLY A 55 3.11 -13.55 24.41
CA GLY A 55 3.85 -14.49 25.26
C GLY A 55 3.30 -15.93 25.32
N ARG A 56 2.15 -16.21 24.71
CA ARG A 56 1.60 -17.59 24.62
C ARG A 56 2.20 -18.44 23.50
N GLU A 57 2.95 -17.83 22.60
CA GLU A 57 3.51 -18.47 21.40
C GLU A 57 4.66 -19.45 21.71
N GLY A 58 5.30 -19.33 22.88
CA GLY A 58 6.46 -20.13 23.24
C GLY A 58 7.64 -19.94 22.27
N SER A 59 8.46 -20.98 22.09
CA SER A 59 9.64 -20.93 21.20
C SER A 59 9.31 -21.08 19.71
N ASN A 60 8.13 -21.62 19.36
CA ASN A 60 7.75 -21.89 17.97
C ASN A 60 6.41 -21.24 17.60
N LYS A 61 6.51 -19.99 17.13
CA LYS A 61 5.38 -19.15 16.71
C LYS A 61 4.59 -19.76 15.55
N ARG A 62 5.27 -20.47 14.64
CA ARG A 62 4.61 -21.13 13.50
C ARG A 62 3.66 -22.21 13.99
N LEU A 63 4.14 -23.08 14.88
CA LEU A 63 3.33 -24.17 15.42
C LEU A 63 2.14 -23.63 16.22
N TYR A 64 2.36 -22.57 17.01
CA TYR A 64 1.27 -21.89 17.72
C TYR A 64 0.19 -21.39 16.75
N MET A 65 0.57 -20.69 15.67
CA MET A 65 -0.38 -20.17 14.70
C MET A 65 -1.13 -21.28 13.93
N VAL A 66 -0.45 -22.37 13.57
CA VAL A 66 -1.09 -23.54 12.92
C VAL A 66 -2.15 -24.15 13.84
N ASN A 67 -1.83 -24.34 15.12
CA ASN A 67 -2.78 -24.88 16.09
C ASN A 67 -3.97 -23.93 16.33
N LEU A 68 -3.70 -22.63 16.39
CA LEU A 68 -4.75 -21.61 16.51
C LEU A 68 -5.71 -21.65 15.32
N LEU A 69 -5.17 -21.72 14.10
CA LEU A 69 -5.97 -21.78 12.87
C LEU A 69 -6.77 -23.07 12.76
N ARG A 70 -6.19 -24.23 13.12
CA ARG A 70 -6.89 -25.52 13.15
C ARG A 70 -8.06 -25.54 14.13
N GLY A 71 -7.91 -24.88 15.28
CA GLY A 71 -8.98 -24.74 16.26
C GLY A 71 -10.08 -23.77 15.83
N ALA A 72 -9.70 -22.67 15.17
CA ALA A 72 -10.64 -21.64 14.71
C ALA A 72 -11.45 -22.07 13.47
N PHE A 73 -10.83 -22.84 12.57
CA PHE A 73 -11.43 -23.30 11.33
C PHE A 73 -11.24 -24.82 11.15
N PRO A 74 -12.07 -25.65 11.79
CA PRO A 74 -11.99 -27.12 11.68
C PRO A 74 -12.14 -27.62 10.24
N GLU A 75 -12.91 -26.90 9.41
CA GLU A 75 -13.19 -27.20 8.00
C GLU A 75 -11.98 -27.03 7.08
N LEU A 76 -10.94 -26.30 7.50
CA LEU A 76 -9.72 -26.13 6.72
C LEU A 76 -8.88 -27.42 6.66
N GLY A 77 -9.22 -28.43 7.47
CA GLY A 77 -8.65 -29.78 7.41
C GLY A 77 -7.13 -29.83 7.69
N SER A 78 -6.58 -31.04 7.76
CA SER A 78 -5.12 -31.24 7.77
C SER A 78 -4.56 -31.06 6.36
N TRP A 79 -4.55 -29.83 5.86
CA TRP A 79 -3.89 -29.55 4.58
C TRP A 79 -2.38 -29.67 4.76
N ASP A 80 -1.80 -30.71 4.18
CA ASP A 80 -0.44 -31.18 4.45
C ASP A 80 0.55 -30.57 3.46
N TRP A 81 0.92 -29.31 3.72
CA TRP A 81 1.80 -28.51 2.86
C TRP A 81 3.22 -29.09 2.69
N GLU A 82 3.61 -30.08 3.49
CA GLU A 82 4.92 -30.75 3.40
C GLU A 82 5.07 -31.62 2.13
N ASN A 83 3.96 -32.05 1.52
CA ASN A 83 3.99 -32.91 0.32
C ASN A 83 4.03 -32.14 -1.02
N GLU A 84 3.86 -30.82 -1.04
CA GLU A 84 3.77 -30.01 -2.28
C GLU A 84 5.05 -29.23 -2.63
N LEU A 85 6.11 -29.29 -1.81
CA LEU A 85 7.37 -28.57 -2.03
C LEU A 85 8.57 -29.47 -2.42
N GLN A 86 8.34 -30.70 -2.88
CA GLN A 86 9.33 -31.51 -3.61
C GLN A 86 9.28 -31.25 -5.10
#